data_AF-A0A7Y0B6S5-F1
#
_entry.id   AF-A0A7Y0B6S5-F1
#
_cell.length_a   1.000
_cell.length_b   1.000
_cell.length_c   1.000
_cell.angle_alpha   90.00
_cell.angle_beta   90.00
_cell.angle_gamma   90.00
#
_symmetry.space_group_name_H-M   'P 1'
#
loop_
_entity.id
_entity.type
_entity.pdbx_description
1 polymer ?
#
loop_
_entity_poly.entity_id
_entity_poly.type
_entity_poly.pdbx_seq_one_letter_code
_entity_poly.pdbx_strand_id
1 'polypeptide(L)'
;MTTLRLEPKVGTGAQEALEPHVRPLYDLPAGRRLFIGELVHTERTQPAPGSDKEPVVKVRISSLEIPNEEQEEHVREALRFLYLQRTARGTLDDDGQLELDEQTIRLTGGVLAYIETARLEAGVRHWASYARRASQATELSATEARQELKNVADALAALHGDTRKPSTRS
;
A
#
# COMPACT_ATOMS: atom_id res chain seq x y z
N MET A 1 33.59 -0.83 2.76
CA MET A 1 32.19 -0.83 3.25
C MET A 1 31.29 -1.26 2.10
N THR A 2 30.09 -1.82 2.32
CA THR A 2 29.16 -2.11 1.21
C THR A 2 28.27 -0.90 0.99
N THR A 3 28.21 -0.40 -0.24
CA THR A 3 27.40 0.76 -0.60
C THR A 3 26.04 0.31 -1.16
N LEU A 4 24.94 0.86 -0.63
CA LEU A 4 23.59 0.68 -1.17
C LEU A 4 23.27 1.79 -2.19
N ARG A 5 22.70 1.43 -3.35
CA ARG A 5 22.25 2.38 -4.37
C ARG A 5 20.80 2.11 -4.75
N LEU A 6 19.99 3.17 -4.80
CA LEU A 6 18.65 3.08 -5.37
C LEU A 6 18.72 3.17 -6.90
N GLU A 7 17.95 2.32 -7.56
CA GLU A 7 17.75 2.43 -9.00
C GLU A 7 16.86 3.62 -9.35
N PRO A 8 17.11 4.25 -10.51
CA PRO A 8 16.32 5.39 -10.96
C PRO A 8 14.90 5.01 -11.40
N LYS A 9 14.66 3.74 -11.73
CA LYS A 9 13.34 3.22 -12.10
C LYS A 9 12.72 2.53 -10.90
N VAL A 10 11.44 2.79 -10.64
CA VAL A 10 10.64 2.04 -9.66
C VAL A 10 9.97 0.82 -10.32
N GLY A 11 9.47 -0.11 -9.52
CA GLY A 11 8.68 -1.25 -9.99
C GLY A 11 7.31 -0.82 -10.52
N THR A 12 6.65 -1.67 -11.31
CA THR A 12 5.34 -1.35 -11.92
C THR A 12 4.28 -1.00 -10.88
N GLY A 13 4.17 -1.77 -9.80
CA GLY A 13 3.19 -1.48 -8.74
C GLY A 13 3.46 -0.14 -8.04
N ALA A 14 4.74 0.16 -7.77
CA ALA A 14 5.11 1.49 -7.25
C ALA A 14 4.83 2.62 -8.25
N GLN A 15 4.98 2.38 -9.55
CA GLN A 15 4.67 3.36 -10.60
C GLN A 15 3.17 3.66 -10.64
N GLU A 16 2.32 2.63 -10.58
CA GLU A 16 0.86 2.75 -10.57
C GLU A 16 0.38 3.55 -9.35
N ALA A 17 0.93 3.29 -8.17
CA ALA A 17 0.60 4.02 -6.95
C ALA A 17 1.00 5.52 -7.02
N LEU A 18 2.05 5.86 -7.77
CA LEU A 18 2.50 7.25 -7.93
C LEU A 18 1.70 8.04 -8.97
N GLU A 19 1.09 7.37 -9.95
CA GLU A 19 0.47 8.01 -11.12
C GLU A 19 -0.55 9.11 -10.75
N PRO A 20 -1.47 8.92 -9.78
CA PRO A 20 -2.41 9.97 -9.36
C PRO A 20 -1.73 11.20 -8.75
N HIS A 21 -0.49 11.07 -8.27
CA HIS A 21 0.24 12.11 -7.55
C HIS A 21 1.26 12.85 -8.42
N VAL A 22 1.51 12.40 -9.65
CA VAL A 22 2.47 13.03 -10.58
C VAL A 22 2.13 14.49 -10.84
N ARG A 23 0.86 14.78 -11.17
CA ARG A 23 0.45 16.15 -11.50
C ARG A 23 0.56 17.10 -10.30
N PRO A 24 0.04 16.76 -9.10
CA PRO A 24 0.27 17.57 -7.90
C PRO A 24 1.75 17.82 -7.57
N LEU A 25 2.64 16.83 -7.79
CA LEU A 25 4.08 16.99 -7.57
C LEU A 25 4.75 17.89 -8.61
N TYR A 26 4.27 17.85 -9.85
CA TYR A 26 4.74 18.73 -10.91
C TYR A 26 4.35 20.19 -10.65
N ASP A 27 3.12 20.43 -10.21
CA ASP A 27 2.57 21.76 -9.98
C ASP A 27 3.16 22.45 -8.73
N LEU A 28 3.71 21.68 -7.79
CA LEU A 28 4.35 22.19 -6.57
C LEU A 28 5.82 21.75 -6.49
N PRO A 29 6.74 22.48 -7.16
CA PRO A 29 8.17 22.25 -7.02
C PRO A 29 8.61 22.27 -5.54
N ALA A 30 9.47 21.32 -5.16
CA ALA A 30 9.88 21.05 -3.78
C ALA A 30 8.77 20.49 -2.84
N GLY A 31 7.60 20.13 -3.40
CA GLY A 31 6.57 19.39 -2.68
C GLY A 31 7.12 18.07 -2.12
N ARG A 32 6.78 17.77 -0.87
CA ARG A 32 7.14 16.53 -0.20
C ARG A 32 5.91 15.63 -0.09
N ARG A 33 6.11 14.34 -0.29
CA ARG A 33 5.10 13.30 -0.04
C ARG A 33 5.69 12.25 0.86
N LEU A 34 4.89 11.84 1.85
CA LEU A 34 5.18 10.68 2.67
C LEU A 34 4.77 9.43 1.86
N PHE A 35 5.51 8.33 2.02
CA PHE A 35 5.11 7.04 1.48
C PHE A 35 5.62 5.93 2.39
N ILE A 36 4.99 4.76 2.32
CA ILE A 36 5.50 3.49 2.84
C ILE A 36 5.75 2.59 1.64
N GLY A 37 6.87 1.88 1.60
CA GLY A 37 7.17 1.01 0.46
C GLY A 37 8.19 -0.06 0.75
N GLU A 38 8.29 -1.00 -0.17
CA GLU A 38 9.18 -2.15 -0.11
C GLU A 38 10.37 -1.95 -1.04
N LEU A 39 11.56 -2.35 -0.59
CA LEU A 39 12.77 -2.39 -1.41
C LEU A 39 13.07 -3.83 -1.84
N VAL A 40 13.27 -4.03 -3.14
CA VAL A 40 13.72 -5.29 -3.72
C VAL A 40 15.16 -5.19 -4.22
N HIS A 41 15.96 -6.22 -3.95
CA HIS A 41 17.30 -6.35 -4.50
C HIS A 41 17.25 -6.54 -6.03
N THR A 42 18.04 -5.77 -6.77
CA THR A 42 18.10 -5.88 -8.23
C THR A 42 19.45 -6.39 -8.72
N GLU A 43 20.55 -5.91 -8.15
CA GLU A 43 21.89 -6.25 -8.60
C GLU A 43 22.90 -6.18 -7.46
N ARG A 44 23.88 -7.08 -7.50
CA ARG A 44 25.05 -7.05 -6.62
C ARG A 44 26.31 -6.91 -7.48
N THR A 45 27.14 -5.93 -7.16
CA THR A 45 28.47 -5.77 -7.74
C THR A 45 29.52 -6.17 -6.69
N GLN A 46 30.24 -7.26 -6.96
CA GLN A 46 31.39 -7.67 -6.17
C GLN A 46 32.70 -7.24 -6.87
N PRO A 47 33.54 -6.41 -6.23
CA PRO A 47 34.85 -6.03 -6.75
C PRO A 47 35.78 -7.24 -6.84
N ALA A 48 36.69 -7.24 -7.81
CA ALA A 48 37.74 -8.25 -7.91
C ALA A 48 38.72 -8.14 -6.71
N PRO A 49 39.39 -9.23 -6.32
CA PRO A 49 40.42 -9.18 -5.27
C PRO A 49 41.50 -8.15 -5.61
N GLY A 50 41.81 -7.25 -4.66
CA GLY A 50 42.79 -6.17 -4.84
C GLY A 50 42.28 -4.93 -5.57
N SER A 51 41.00 -4.88 -5.94
CA SER A 51 40.35 -3.68 -6.47
C SER A 51 40.08 -2.65 -5.36
N ASP A 52 40.36 -1.38 -5.61
CA ASP A 52 40.03 -0.24 -4.72
C ASP A 52 38.55 0.19 -4.82
N LYS A 53 37.70 -0.66 -5.40
CA LYS A 53 36.26 -0.42 -5.49
C LYS A 53 35.55 -1.08 -4.32
N GLU A 54 34.53 -0.40 -3.82
CA GLU A 54 33.65 -0.96 -2.80
C GLU A 54 32.58 -1.89 -3.40
N PRO A 55 32.15 -2.94 -2.67
CA PRO A 55 30.95 -3.70 -3.00
C PRO A 55 29.71 -2.81 -3.07
N VAL A 56 28.86 -3.07 -4.06
CA VAL A 56 27.62 -2.31 -4.26
C VAL A 56 26.43 -3.24 -4.31
N VAL A 57 25.35 -2.87 -3.63
CA VAL A 57 24.03 -3.48 -3.78
C VAL A 57 23.08 -2.44 -4.36
N LYS A 58 22.44 -2.79 -5.48
CA LYS A 58 21.37 -2.00 -6.07
C LYS A 58 20.02 -2.53 -5.60
N VAL A 59 19.16 -1.62 -5.22
CA VAL A 59 17.78 -1.89 -4.81
C VAL A 59 16.82 -1.01 -5.58
N ARG A 60 15.58 -1.45 -5.67
CA ARG A 60 14.48 -0.72 -6.30
C ARG A 60 13.27 -0.70 -5.38
N ILE A 61 12.47 0.35 -5.42
CA ILE A 61 11.15 0.34 -4.78
C ILE A 61 10.21 -0.56 -5.60
N SER A 62 9.79 -1.70 -5.07
CA SER A 62 8.90 -2.66 -5.76
C SER A 62 7.43 -2.24 -5.66
N SER A 63 7.01 -1.87 -4.46
CA SER A 63 5.67 -1.45 -4.08
C SER A 63 5.74 -0.24 -3.16
N LEU A 64 4.75 0.65 -3.24
CA LEU A 64 4.59 1.74 -2.28
C LEU A 64 3.12 2.16 -2.19
N GLU A 65 2.77 2.79 -1.08
CA GLU A 65 1.49 3.45 -0.85
C GLU A 65 1.72 4.87 -0.31
N ILE A 66 0.89 5.81 -0.75
CA ILE A 66 0.91 7.20 -0.29
C ILE A 66 -0.30 7.43 0.63
N PRO A 67 -0.07 7.75 1.92
CA PRO A 67 -1.16 8.05 2.84
C PRO A 67 -1.89 9.33 2.42
N ASN A 68 -3.20 9.39 2.71
CA ASN A 68 -3.95 10.63 2.65
C ASN A 68 -3.66 11.53 3.87
N GLU A 69 -4.21 12.75 3.87
CA GLU A 69 -3.96 13.76 4.92
C GLU A 69 -4.28 13.26 6.34
N GLU A 70 -5.39 12.53 6.51
CA GLU A 70 -5.80 11.94 7.79
C GLU A 70 -4.86 10.80 8.26
N GLN A 71 -4.24 10.09 7.31
CA GLN A 71 -3.34 8.97 7.58
C GLN A 71 -1.90 9.42 7.82
N GLU A 72 -1.48 10.59 7.33
CA GLU A 72 -0.09 11.03 7.38
C GLU A 72 0.47 11.09 8.81
N GLU A 73 -0.33 11.53 9.78
CA GLU A 73 0.11 11.64 11.18
C GLU A 73 0.40 10.26 11.77
N HIS A 74 -0.51 9.29 11.55
CA HIS A 74 -0.33 7.91 12.00
C HIS A 74 0.90 7.25 11.36
N VAL A 75 1.15 7.49 10.07
CA VAL A 75 2.35 6.97 9.40
C VAL A 75 3.63 7.60 9.96
N ARG A 76 3.64 8.91 10.21
CA ARG A 76 4.80 9.59 10.83
C ARG A 76 5.07 9.06 12.23
N GLU A 77 4.03 8.79 13.02
CA GLU A 77 4.17 8.21 14.35
C GLU A 77 4.75 6.79 14.29
N ALA A 78 4.26 5.94 13.38
CA ALA A 78 4.80 4.61 13.15
C ALA A 78 6.28 4.66 12.73
N LEU A 79 6.66 5.55 11.81
CA LEU A 79 8.05 5.74 11.41
C LEU A 79 8.93 6.23 12.56
N ARG A 80 8.41 7.13 13.40
CA ARG A 80 9.11 7.60 14.60
C ARG A 80 9.30 6.48 15.60
N PHE A 81 8.30 5.63 15.79
CA PHE A 81 8.39 4.45 16.65
C PHE A 81 9.46 3.47 16.15
N LEU A 82 9.46 3.14 14.85
CA LEU A 82 10.49 2.28 14.24
C LEU A 82 11.89 2.89 14.37
N TYR A 83 12.01 4.20 14.19
CA TYR A 83 13.27 4.92 14.43
C TYR A 83 13.73 4.79 15.88
N LEU A 84 12.82 5.04 16.84
CA LEU A 84 13.13 4.95 18.27
C LEU A 84 13.55 3.52 18.64
N GLN A 85 12.87 2.50 18.12
CA GLN A 85 13.23 1.10 18.33
C GLN A 85 14.64 0.79 17.78
N ARG A 86 14.97 1.31 16.59
CA ARG A 86 16.31 1.20 16.01
C ARG A 86 17.39 1.87 16.88
N THR A 87 17.08 3.03 17.46
CA THR A 87 18.03 3.78 18.30
C THR A 87 18.11 3.29 19.75
N ALA A 88 17.02 2.74 20.29
CA ALA A 88 16.95 2.22 21.66
C ALA A 88 17.68 0.88 21.81
N ARG A 89 17.73 0.07 20.74
CA ARG A 89 18.59 -1.13 20.65
C ARG A 89 20.02 -0.81 20.18
N GLY A 90 20.49 0.42 20.38
CA GLY A 90 21.79 0.94 19.92
C GLY A 90 23.05 0.32 20.55
N THR A 91 23.04 -0.96 20.90
CA THR A 91 24.25 -1.77 21.09
C THR A 91 24.16 -2.97 20.16
N LEU A 92 24.77 -2.82 18.98
CA LEU A 92 25.02 -3.88 18.02
C LEU A 92 26.00 -4.91 18.62
N ASP A 93 25.66 -6.18 18.54
CA ASP A 93 26.61 -7.27 18.30
C ASP A 93 26.68 -7.58 16.79
N ASP A 94 27.82 -8.12 16.38
CA ASP A 94 28.37 -8.15 15.00
C ASP A 94 27.60 -8.95 13.93
N ASP A 95 26.45 -9.56 14.23
CA ASP A 95 25.80 -10.52 13.32
C ASP A 95 24.53 -10.03 12.61
N GLY A 96 24.12 -8.77 12.81
CA GLY A 96 23.25 -8.06 11.85
C GLY A 96 21.88 -8.67 11.53
N GLN A 97 21.35 -9.61 12.32
CA GLN A 97 20.00 -10.14 12.10
C GLN A 97 18.94 -9.29 12.80
N LEU A 98 18.08 -8.69 11.98
CA LEU A 98 16.86 -7.99 12.37
C LEU A 98 15.77 -9.01 12.74
N GLU A 99 15.60 -9.29 14.04
CA GLU A 99 14.32 -9.81 14.53
C GLU A 99 13.47 -8.63 15.00
N LEU A 100 12.52 -8.25 14.13
CA LEU A 100 11.35 -7.47 14.53
C LEU A 100 10.64 -8.29 15.61
N ASP A 101 10.35 -7.67 16.75
CA ASP A 101 9.55 -8.32 17.78
C ASP A 101 8.19 -8.71 17.18
N GLU A 102 7.92 -10.02 17.12
CA GLU A 102 6.77 -10.62 16.46
C GLU A 102 5.46 -10.00 16.96
N GLN A 103 5.42 -9.57 18.22
CA GLN A 103 4.26 -8.89 18.81
C GLN A 103 3.97 -7.54 18.13
N THR A 104 4.99 -6.79 17.73
CA THR A 104 4.85 -5.49 17.07
C THR A 104 4.35 -5.64 15.62
N ILE A 105 4.82 -6.66 14.89
CA ILE A 105 4.29 -6.98 13.56
C ILE A 105 2.83 -7.44 13.66
N ARG A 106 2.50 -8.27 14.66
CA ARG A 106 1.12 -8.71 14.90
C ARG A 106 0.20 -7.53 15.21
N LEU A 107 0.66 -6.53 15.96
CA LEU A 107 -0.12 -5.31 16.21
C LEU A 107 -0.39 -4.54 14.91
N THR A 108 0.60 -4.38 14.04
CA THR A 108 0.42 -3.74 12.72
C THR A 108 -0.50 -4.54 11.79
N GLY A 109 -0.38 -5.88 11.77
CA GLY A 109 -1.30 -6.76 11.06
C GLY A 109 -2.73 -6.69 11.59
N GLY A 110 -2.88 -6.53 12.92
CA GLY A 110 -4.18 -6.31 13.57
C GLY A 110 -4.81 -4.97 13.16
N VAL A 111 -4.01 -3.91 13.03
CA VAL A 111 -4.47 -2.60 12.54
C VAL A 111 -4.91 -2.69 11.07
N LEU A 112 -4.19 -3.42 10.22
CA LEU A 112 -4.59 -3.63 8.82
C LEU A 112 -5.93 -4.39 8.74
N ALA A 113 -6.11 -5.45 9.53
CA ALA A 113 -7.37 -6.17 9.62
C ALA A 113 -8.51 -5.27 10.13
N TYR A 114 -8.23 -4.38 11.08
CA TYR A 114 -9.18 -3.39 11.57
C TYR A 114 -9.59 -2.39 10.48
N ILE A 115 -8.62 -1.84 9.73
CA ILE A 115 -8.88 -0.92 8.61
C ILE A 115 -9.71 -1.60 7.52
N GLU A 116 -9.36 -2.83 7.15
CA GLU A 116 -10.11 -3.60 6.15
C GLU A 116 -11.53 -3.88 6.64
N THR A 117 -11.70 -4.23 7.91
CA THR A 117 -13.02 -4.41 8.53
C THR A 117 -13.83 -3.12 8.50
N ALA A 118 -13.22 -1.99 8.87
CA ALA A 118 -13.87 -0.68 8.84
C ALA A 118 -14.27 -0.27 7.42
N ARG A 119 -13.42 -0.54 6.42
CA ARG A 119 -13.72 -0.31 5.00
C ARG A 119 -14.91 -1.14 4.54
N LEU A 120 -14.89 -2.44 4.82
CA LEU A 120 -15.97 -3.37 4.48
C LEU A 120 -17.27 -2.96 5.17
N GLU A 121 -17.22 -2.60 6.46
CA GLU A 121 -18.39 -2.17 7.22
C GLU A 121 -18.99 -0.88 6.64
N ALA A 122 -18.16 0.12 6.33
CA ALA A 122 -18.60 1.36 5.70
C ALA A 122 -19.25 1.10 4.33
N GLY A 123 -18.62 0.27 3.50
CA GLY A 123 -19.14 -0.12 2.18
C GLY A 123 -20.48 -0.85 2.27
N VAL A 124 -20.58 -1.86 3.13
CA VAL A 124 -21.83 -2.62 3.36
C VAL A 124 -22.93 -1.70 3.89
N ARG A 125 -22.64 -0.82 4.85
CA ARG A 125 -23.61 0.13 5.40
C ARG A 125 -24.15 1.09 4.34
N HIS A 126 -23.27 1.58 3.46
CA HIS A 126 -23.65 2.42 2.33
C HIS A 126 -24.64 1.71 1.41
N TRP A 127 -24.29 0.50 0.95
CA TRP A 127 -25.14 -0.26 0.01
C TRP A 127 -26.42 -0.81 0.65
N ALA A 128 -26.41 -1.16 1.92
CA ALA A 128 -27.63 -1.50 2.66
C ALA A 128 -28.59 -0.30 2.73
N SER A 129 -28.06 0.92 2.93
CA SER A 129 -28.86 2.14 2.94
C SER A 129 -29.39 2.47 1.55
N TYR A 130 -28.58 2.28 0.51
CA TYR A 130 -28.99 2.41 -0.88
C TYR A 130 -30.13 1.45 -1.23
N ALA A 131 -29.97 0.15 -0.94
CA ALA A 131 -30.97 -0.87 -1.22
C ALA A 131 -32.30 -0.60 -0.51
N ARG A 132 -32.26 -0.12 0.75
CA ARG A 132 -33.46 0.31 1.48
C ARG A 132 -34.18 1.44 0.76
N ARG A 133 -33.47 2.48 0.33
CA ARG A 133 -34.07 3.60 -0.42
C ARG A 133 -34.66 3.13 -1.74
N ALA A 134 -33.93 2.31 -2.49
CA ALA A 134 -34.40 1.75 -3.76
C ALA A 134 -35.66 0.89 -3.55
N SER A 135 -35.73 0.09 -2.47
CA SER A 135 -36.91 -0.72 -2.16
C SER A 135 -38.15 0.07 -1.73
N GLN A 136 -37.95 1.31 -1.27
CA GLN A 136 -39.02 2.22 -0.90
C GLN A 136 -39.52 3.07 -2.08
N ALA A 137 -38.86 3.00 -3.24
CA ALA A 137 -39.34 3.68 -4.43
C ALA A 137 -40.65 3.03 -4.91
N THR A 138 -41.72 3.82 -4.94
CA THR A 138 -43.09 3.33 -5.17
C THR A 138 -43.41 2.98 -6.62
N GLU A 139 -42.54 3.30 -7.59
CA GLU A 139 -42.79 3.10 -9.03
C GLU A 139 -41.54 2.66 -9.79
N LEU A 140 -40.97 1.49 -9.44
CA LEU A 140 -39.93 0.86 -10.27
C LEU A 140 -40.56 -0.14 -11.24
N SER A 141 -40.24 -0.01 -12.53
CA SER A 141 -40.50 -1.07 -13.49
C SER A 141 -39.66 -2.31 -13.17
N ALA A 142 -40.05 -3.48 -13.69
CA ALA A 142 -39.29 -4.72 -13.51
C ALA A 142 -37.85 -4.62 -14.06
N THR A 143 -37.62 -3.80 -15.08
CA THR A 143 -36.29 -3.56 -15.66
C THR A 143 -35.43 -2.69 -14.74
N GLU A 144 -35.99 -1.62 -14.19
CA GLU A 144 -35.29 -0.74 -13.24
C GLU A 144 -34.97 -1.48 -11.94
N ALA A 145 -35.92 -2.24 -11.40
CA ALA A 145 -35.67 -3.07 -10.23
C ALA A 145 -34.53 -4.07 -10.45
N ARG A 146 -34.44 -4.68 -11.64
CA ARG A 146 -33.34 -5.58 -12.01
C ARG A 146 -32.01 -4.84 -12.12
N GLN A 147 -32.02 -3.61 -12.65
CA GLN A 147 -30.81 -2.79 -12.75
C GLN A 147 -30.30 -2.35 -11.37
N GLU A 148 -31.20 -1.95 -10.47
CA GLU A 148 -30.84 -1.59 -9.10
C GLU A 148 -30.23 -2.78 -8.33
N LEU A 149 -30.82 -3.98 -8.47
CA LEU A 149 -30.26 -5.20 -7.91
C LEU A 149 -28.88 -5.53 -8.47
N LYS A 150 -28.69 -5.32 -9.78
CA LYS A 150 -27.38 -5.50 -10.43
C LYS A 150 -26.35 -4.51 -9.88
N ASN A 151 -26.69 -3.23 -9.74
CA ASN A 151 -25.79 -2.21 -9.20
C ASN A 151 -25.32 -2.57 -7.79
N VAL A 152 -26.24 -3.03 -6.93
CA VAL A 152 -25.89 -3.49 -5.58
C VAL A 152 -24.99 -4.73 -5.62
N ALA A 153 -25.28 -5.70 -6.49
CA ALA A 153 -24.47 -6.92 -6.62
C ALA A 153 -23.04 -6.63 -7.12
N ASP A 154 -22.91 -5.80 -8.17
CA ASP A 154 -21.61 -5.42 -8.74
C ASP A 154 -20.77 -4.64 -7.71
N ALA A 155 -21.40 -3.77 -6.93
CA ALA A 155 -20.70 -3.01 -5.91
C ALA A 155 -20.28 -3.84 -4.68
N LEU A 156 -21.09 -4.82 -4.27
CA LEU A 156 -20.71 -5.79 -3.24
C LEU A 156 -19.56 -6.70 -3.71
N ALA A 157 -19.55 -7.10 -4.99
CA ALA A 157 -18.45 -7.86 -5.57
C ALA A 157 -17.14 -7.03 -5.59
N ALA A 158 -17.22 -5.76 -5.96
CA ALA A 158 -16.08 -4.84 -5.91
C ALA A 158 -15.55 -4.65 -4.48
N LEU A 159 -16.43 -4.53 -3.47
CA LEU A 159 -16.04 -4.44 -2.05
C LEU A 159 -15.35 -5.70 -1.54
N HIS A 160 -15.74 -6.87 -2.03
CA HIS A 160 -15.14 -8.15 -1.64
C HIS A 160 -13.80 -8.43 -2.37
N GLY A 161 -13.40 -7.58 -3.32
CA GLY A 161 -12.21 -7.78 -4.15
C GLY A 161 -12.39 -8.83 -5.26
N ASP A 162 -13.60 -9.35 -5.49
CA ASP A 162 -13.89 -10.30 -6.58
C ASP A 162 -14.03 -9.53 -7.91
N THR A 163 -12.92 -8.98 -8.39
CA THR A 163 -12.80 -8.55 -9.78
C THR A 163 -12.66 -9.79 -10.65
N ARG A 164 -13.77 -10.48 -10.94
CA ARG A 164 -13.79 -11.41 -12.06
C ARG A 164 -13.48 -10.61 -13.32
N LYS A 165 -12.22 -10.64 -13.74
CA LYS A 165 -11.86 -10.32 -15.12
C LYS A 165 -12.78 -11.16 -16.02
N PRO A 166 -13.46 -10.57 -17.02
CA PRO A 166 -14.14 -11.37 -18.02
C PRO A 166 -13.10 -12.31 -18.63
N SER A 167 -13.39 -13.62 -18.62
CA SER A 167 -12.52 -14.58 -19.28
C SER A 167 -12.51 -14.25 -20.78
N THR A 168 -11.39 -13.70 -21.25
CA THR A 168 -11.07 -13.75 -22.66
C THR A 168 -10.80 -15.22 -22.97
N ARG A 169 -11.84 -15.93 -23.42
CA ARG A 169 -11.68 -17.22 -24.10
C ARG A 169 -10.96 -16.94 -25.42
N SER A 170 -9.75 -17.47 -25.51
CA SER A 170 -9.07 -17.80 -26.76
C SER A 170 -9.78 -18.94 -27.47
#